data_AF-A0A098R1X3-F1
#
_entry.id   AF-A0A098R1X3-F1
#
_cell.length_a   1.000
_cell.length_b   1.000
_cell.length_c   1.000
_cell.angle_alpha   90.00
_cell.angle_beta   90.00
_cell.angle_gamma   90.00
#
_symmetry.space_group_name_H-M   'P 1'
#
loop_
_entity.id
_entity.type
_entity.pdbx_description
1 polymer ?
#
loop_
_entity_poly.entity_id
_entity_poly.type
_entity_poly.pdbx_seq_one_letter_code
_entity_poly.pdbx_strand_id
1 'polypeptide(L)'
;MPESDQNRIPQEGGRYPILHLKNPDGTSRFFHPFGESVPYPTGDDTIPVFGLFGKEPRVEAIRWFRDSLFGEIEKKIDQLVLERSFIPRFLVASGIFLAGFLSLSLFIRDPLPLLDEILISGGVSIVVFFTLKRRSGVTKEGVDRKLICKEIIDSVHFTRDEGIEIIETVWHRIVHEAPAIDHDELEAWLLDLVPVAPLPVEPEMYHLMVRRTKNQIGSRLSRDLEVTIFQLLRGELLEARSRVKLLRLLTSSGGSYGDYTMALYTALLLFRSNISEKKELE
;
A
#
# COMPACT_ATOMS: atom_id res chain seq x y z
N MET A 1 7.86 -16.75 -19.17
CA MET A 1 6.53 -16.71 -18.51
C MET A 1 6.76 -16.24 -17.09
N PRO A 2 6.20 -15.11 -16.62
CA PRO A 2 6.35 -14.71 -15.24
C PRO A 2 5.30 -15.46 -14.42
N GLU A 3 5.73 -16.56 -13.82
CA GLU A 3 4.99 -17.34 -12.84
C GLU A 3 5.44 -16.92 -11.43
N SER A 4 5.43 -15.60 -11.16
CA SER A 4 6.05 -15.04 -9.96
C SER A 4 5.21 -13.89 -9.40
N ASP A 5 4.07 -14.24 -8.78
CA ASP A 5 3.50 -13.57 -7.59
C ASP A 5 2.04 -13.98 -7.28
N GLN A 6 1.42 -14.83 -8.10
CA GLN A 6 0.03 -15.26 -7.87
C GLN A 6 -0.18 -16.26 -6.72
N ASN A 7 0.86 -16.62 -5.96
CA ASN A 7 0.80 -17.77 -5.03
C ASN A 7 1.17 -17.45 -3.57
N ARG A 8 0.95 -16.20 -3.12
CA ARG A 8 1.04 -15.87 -1.70
C ARG A 8 -0.35 -15.59 -1.11
N ILE A 9 -0.92 -16.71 -0.65
CA ILE A 9 -1.90 -16.88 0.44
C ILE A 9 -3.24 -16.14 0.29
N PRO A 10 -4.32 -16.81 -0.15
CA PRO A 10 -5.64 -16.55 0.41
C PRO A 10 -5.68 -17.20 1.80
N GLN A 11 -5.52 -16.41 2.86
CA GLN A 11 -5.90 -16.83 4.21
C GLN A 11 -7.40 -17.09 4.16
N GLU A 12 -7.85 -18.30 4.50
CA GLU A 12 -9.28 -18.65 4.51
C GLU A 12 -10.05 -17.65 5.38
N GLY A 13 -10.81 -16.76 4.75
CA GLY A 13 -11.67 -15.78 5.44
C GLY A 13 -11.01 -14.44 5.83
N GLY A 14 -9.80 -14.15 5.33
CA GLY A 14 -9.13 -12.88 5.60
C GLY A 14 -10.02 -11.67 5.28
N ARG A 15 -10.13 -10.72 6.21
CA ARG A 15 -10.90 -9.48 6.02
C ARG A 15 -9.94 -8.30 5.90
N TYR A 16 -10.27 -7.32 5.08
CA TYR A 16 -9.43 -6.13 4.91
C TYR A 16 -9.98 -4.92 5.67
N PRO A 17 -9.39 -4.58 6.83
CA PRO A 17 -9.79 -3.39 7.59
C PRO A 17 -9.29 -2.11 6.92
N ILE A 18 -10.15 -1.11 6.87
CA ILE A 18 -9.82 0.28 6.59
C ILE A 18 -9.91 1.04 7.91
N LEU A 19 -8.81 1.60 8.37
CA LEU A 19 -8.74 2.28 9.66
C LEU A 19 -8.86 3.78 9.43
N HIS A 20 -9.79 4.41 10.13
CA HIS A 20 -9.91 5.86 10.18
C HIS A 20 -9.35 6.36 11.50
N LEU A 21 -8.45 7.35 11.41
CA LEU A 21 -7.93 8.11 12.55
C LEU A 21 -8.26 9.58 12.37
N LYS A 22 -8.82 10.19 13.41
CA LYS A 22 -8.96 11.64 13.51
C LYS A 22 -7.68 12.26 14.07
N ASN A 23 -7.09 13.19 13.32
CA ASN A 23 -5.95 13.96 13.79
C ASN A 23 -6.36 15.01 14.85
N PRO A 24 -5.42 15.52 15.65
CA PRO A 24 -5.70 16.54 16.68
C PRO A 24 -6.18 17.87 16.09
N ASP A 25 -5.74 18.19 14.87
CA ASP A 25 -6.23 19.33 14.08
C ASP A 25 -7.66 19.14 13.55
N GLY A 26 -8.27 17.97 13.79
CA GLY A 26 -9.60 17.60 13.34
C GLY A 26 -9.67 17.05 11.92
N THR A 27 -8.54 16.95 11.21
CA THR A 27 -8.48 16.30 9.88
C THR A 27 -8.64 14.78 10.02
N SER A 28 -9.07 14.11 8.95
CA SER A 28 -9.28 12.67 8.93
C SER A 28 -8.21 11.99 8.10
N ARG A 29 -7.69 10.87 8.59
CA ARG A 29 -6.69 10.06 7.92
C ARG A 29 -7.22 8.63 7.80
N PHE A 30 -7.11 8.07 6.62
CA PHE A 30 -7.55 6.70 6.35
C PHE A 30 -6.35 5.84 5.98
N PHE A 31 -6.29 4.66 6.59
CA PHE A 31 -5.29 3.66 6.32
C PHE A 31 -6.00 2.45 5.73
N HIS A 32 -5.45 1.95 4.63
CA HIS A 32 -6.03 0.82 3.93
C HIS A 32 -4.91 -0.08 3.41
N PRO A 33 -5.18 -1.39 3.25
CA PRO A 33 -4.15 -2.34 2.85
C PRO A 33 -3.93 -2.40 1.34
N PHE A 34 -4.90 -1.94 0.53
CA PHE A 34 -4.80 -1.95 -0.94
C PHE A 34 -3.52 -1.27 -1.40
N GLY A 35 -2.77 -1.85 -2.33
CA GLY A 35 -1.47 -1.33 -2.74
C GLY A 35 -0.71 -2.26 -3.68
N GLU A 36 0.63 -2.24 -3.63
CA GLU A 36 1.48 -3.09 -4.49
C GLU A 36 1.46 -4.57 -4.12
N SER A 37 1.26 -4.88 -2.84
CA SER A 37 1.38 -6.24 -2.30
C SER A 37 0.05 -6.91 -1.97
N VAL A 38 -1.07 -6.17 -2.02
CA VAL A 38 -2.40 -6.72 -1.76
C VAL A 38 -3.16 -6.74 -3.08
N PRO A 39 -3.54 -7.92 -3.59
CA PRO A 39 -4.30 -8.02 -4.82
C PRO A 39 -5.64 -7.29 -4.64
N TYR A 40 -6.01 -6.53 -5.67
CA TYR A 40 -7.34 -5.95 -5.72
C TYR A 40 -8.37 -7.08 -5.81
N PRO A 41 -9.51 -6.96 -5.11
CA PRO A 41 -10.55 -7.97 -5.19
C PRO A 41 -11.00 -8.10 -6.65
N THR A 42 -10.70 -9.25 -7.23
CA THR A 42 -11.21 -9.67 -8.54
C THR A 42 -12.44 -10.53 -8.27
N GLY A 43 -13.54 -10.29 -8.98
CA GLY A 43 -14.91 -10.71 -8.60
C GLY A 43 -15.18 -12.17 -8.21
N ASP A 44 -14.22 -13.08 -8.37
CA ASP A 44 -14.31 -14.45 -7.87
C ASP A 44 -13.91 -14.57 -6.38
N ASP A 45 -13.09 -13.66 -5.86
CA ASP A 45 -12.61 -13.59 -4.47
C ASP A 45 -12.99 -12.25 -3.83
N THR A 46 -14.28 -12.07 -3.53
CA THR A 46 -14.75 -10.88 -2.80
C THR A 46 -14.33 -10.97 -1.34
N ILE A 47 -13.12 -10.50 -1.05
CA ILE A 47 -12.65 -10.32 0.32
C ILE A 47 -13.46 -9.19 0.96
N PRO A 48 -14.16 -9.42 2.09
CA PRO A 48 -14.95 -8.38 2.74
C PRO A 48 -14.05 -7.26 3.25
N VAL A 49 -14.43 -6.03 2.90
CA VAL A 49 -13.74 -4.81 3.29
C VAL A 49 -14.62 -4.09 4.31
N PHE A 50 -14.05 -3.75 5.46
CA PHE A 50 -14.80 -3.10 6.54
C PHE A 50 -14.02 -1.92 7.09
N GLY A 51 -14.72 -0.89 7.53
CA GLY A 51 -14.14 0.32 8.12
C GLY A 51 -14.17 0.25 9.64
N LEU A 52 -13.10 0.68 10.29
CA LEU A 52 -13.03 0.87 11.74
C LEU A 52 -12.67 2.32 12.06
N PHE A 53 -13.28 2.91 13.09
CA PHE A 53 -13.00 4.27 13.52
C PHE A 53 -13.06 4.43 15.05
N GLY A 54 -12.31 5.40 15.58
CA GLY A 54 -12.41 5.80 16.98
C GLY A 54 -13.49 6.87 17.16
N LYS A 55 -13.19 8.07 16.65
CA LYS A 55 -14.14 9.18 16.53
C LYS A 55 -14.76 9.19 15.14
N GLU A 56 -16.08 9.41 15.07
CA GLU A 56 -16.82 9.32 13.82
C GLU A 56 -16.22 10.21 12.71
N PRO A 57 -15.88 9.65 11.53
CA PRO A 57 -15.40 10.41 10.40
C PRO A 57 -16.49 11.34 9.87
N ARG A 58 -16.08 12.53 9.42
CA ARG A 58 -16.99 13.42 8.69
C ARG A 58 -17.39 12.78 7.36
N VAL A 59 -18.63 12.99 6.92
CA VAL A 59 -19.15 12.44 5.65
C VAL A 59 -18.30 12.89 4.46
N GLU A 60 -17.79 14.13 4.48
CA GLU A 60 -16.92 14.64 3.42
C GLU A 60 -15.57 13.90 3.36
N ALA A 61 -15.05 13.50 4.52
CA ALA A 61 -13.79 12.77 4.61
C ALA A 61 -13.94 11.34 4.06
N ILE A 62 -15.05 10.66 4.36
CA ILE A 62 -15.36 9.34 3.80
C ILE A 62 -15.50 9.42 2.29
N ARG A 63 -16.23 10.42 1.78
CA ARG A 63 -16.39 10.62 0.33
C ARG A 63 -15.05 10.85 -0.35
N TRP A 64 -14.23 11.77 0.18
CA TRP A 64 -12.91 12.05 -0.37
C TRP A 64 -12.01 10.81 -0.36
N PHE A 65 -12.05 10.03 0.72
CA PHE A 65 -11.34 8.77 0.82
C PHE A 65 -11.77 7.78 -0.26
N ARG A 66 -13.08 7.58 -0.47
CA ARG A 66 -13.61 6.69 -1.51
C ARG A 66 -13.16 7.13 -2.91
N ASP A 67 -13.25 8.42 -3.22
CA ASP A 67 -12.82 8.98 -4.51
C ASP A 67 -11.31 8.78 -4.73
N SER A 68 -10.49 9.06 -3.70
CA SER A 68 -9.05 8.86 -3.74
C SER A 68 -8.69 7.39 -3.92
N LEU A 69 -9.31 6.50 -3.14
CA LEU A 69 -9.06 5.07 -3.21
C LEU A 69 -9.44 4.54 -4.59
N PHE A 70 -10.63 4.88 -5.09
CA PHE A 70 -11.10 4.51 -6.41
C PHE A 70 -10.11 4.94 -7.50
N GLY A 71 -9.65 6.19 -7.48
CA GLY A 71 -8.66 6.69 -8.45
C GLY A 71 -7.33 5.94 -8.43
N GLU A 72 -6.90 5.45 -7.27
CA GLU A 72 -5.71 4.59 -7.18
C GLU A 72 -5.96 3.18 -7.74
N ILE A 73 -7.12 2.59 -7.42
CA ILE A 73 -7.51 1.28 -7.95
C ILE A 73 -7.60 1.35 -9.46
N GLU A 74 -8.25 2.37 -10.02
CA GLU A 74 -8.39 2.55 -11.47
C GLU A 74 -7.03 2.58 -12.17
N LYS A 75 -6.07 3.37 -11.64
CA LYS A 75 -4.71 3.44 -12.19
C LYS A 75 -4.03 2.07 -12.19
N LYS A 76 -4.21 1.30 -11.12
CA LYS A 76 -3.63 -0.04 -11.00
C LYS A 76 -4.31 -1.05 -11.91
N ILE A 77 -5.63 -1.01 -12.05
CA ILE A 77 -6.36 -1.85 -13.03
C ILE A 77 -5.90 -1.52 -14.45
N ASP A 78 -5.77 -0.24 -14.79
CA ASP A 78 -5.29 0.18 -16.11
C ASP A 78 -3.86 -0.30 -16.36
N GLN A 79 -2.99 -0.24 -15.36
CA GLN A 79 -1.65 -0.81 -15.42
C GLN A 79 -1.69 -2.33 -15.66
N LEU A 80 -2.50 -3.08 -14.90
CA LEU A 80 -2.63 -4.53 -15.05
C LEU A 80 -3.18 -4.93 -16.43
N VAL A 81 -4.16 -4.20 -16.94
CA VAL A 81 -4.72 -4.41 -18.29
C VAL A 81 -3.65 -4.14 -19.36
N LEU A 82 -2.83 -3.10 -19.17
CA LEU A 82 -1.71 -2.80 -20.05
C LEU A 82 -0.63 -3.89 -19.98
N GLU A 83 -0.30 -4.41 -18.80
CA GLU A 83 0.67 -5.49 -18.64
C GLU A 83 0.18 -6.79 -19.30
N ARG A 84 -1.08 -7.18 -19.08
CA ARG A 84 -1.66 -8.39 -19.69
C ARG A 84 -1.71 -8.31 -21.21
N SER A 85 -2.03 -7.14 -21.76
CA SER A 85 -2.06 -6.93 -23.21
C SER A 85 -0.67 -6.70 -23.82
N PHE A 86 0.40 -6.58 -23.02
CA PHE A 86 1.75 -6.36 -23.54
C PHE A 86 2.23 -7.52 -24.43
N ILE A 87 2.14 -8.76 -23.94
CA ILE A 87 2.63 -9.96 -24.65
C ILE A 87 2.01 -10.11 -26.05
N PRO A 88 0.67 -10.12 -26.22
CA PRO A 88 0.10 -10.28 -27.56
C PRO A 88 0.46 -9.12 -28.50
N ARG A 89 0.52 -7.87 -27.99
CA ARG A 89 0.92 -6.71 -28.79
C ARG A 89 2.37 -6.80 -29.24
N PHE A 90 3.25 -7.24 -28.34
CA PHE A 90 4.65 -7.47 -28.62
C PHE A 90 4.81 -8.54 -29.71
N LEU A 91 4.11 -9.67 -29.60
CA LEU A 91 4.16 -10.74 -30.61
C LEU A 91 3.72 -10.26 -32.00
N VAL A 92 2.63 -9.48 -32.09
CA VAL A 92 2.18 -8.92 -33.37
C VAL A 92 3.22 -7.94 -33.93
N ALA A 93 3.77 -7.05 -33.10
CA ALA A 93 4.80 -6.11 -33.53
C ALA A 93 6.07 -6.83 -34.01
N SER A 94 6.53 -7.85 -33.29
CA SER A 94 7.68 -8.67 -33.67
C SER A 94 7.42 -9.47 -34.96
N GLY A 95 6.20 -9.98 -35.15
CA GLY A 95 5.81 -10.65 -36.39
C GLY A 95 5.86 -9.70 -37.59
N ILE A 96 5.38 -8.47 -37.43
CA ILE A 96 5.43 -7.44 -38.48
C ILE A 96 6.86 -7.01 -38.76
N PHE A 97 7.70 -6.86 -37.73
CA PHE A 97 9.13 -6.62 -37.89
C PHE A 97 9.76 -7.70 -38.76
N LEU A 98 9.58 -8.97 -38.40
CA LEU A 98 10.17 -10.10 -39.09
C LEU A 98 9.66 -10.21 -40.54
N ALA A 99 8.36 -10.07 -40.75
CA ALA A 99 7.77 -10.09 -42.09
C ALA A 99 8.27 -8.94 -42.97
N GLY A 100 8.36 -7.73 -42.40
CA GLY A 100 8.88 -6.55 -43.08
C GLY A 100 10.35 -6.70 -43.43
N PHE A 101 11.17 -7.12 -42.48
CA PHE A 101 12.60 -7.38 -42.68
C PHE A 101 12.83 -8.43 -43.77
N LEU A 102 12.20 -9.61 -43.65
CA LEU A 102 12.33 -10.68 -44.64
C LEU A 102 11.88 -10.25 -46.03
N SER A 103 10.79 -9.47 -46.13
CA SER A 103 10.31 -8.96 -47.42
C SER A 103 11.32 -8.01 -48.04
N LEU A 104 11.84 -7.04 -47.27
CA LEU A 104 12.84 -6.10 -47.78
C LEU A 104 14.11 -6.84 -48.22
N SER A 105 14.62 -7.78 -47.42
CA SER A 105 15.80 -8.57 -47.77
C SER A 105 15.60 -9.50 -48.98
N LEU A 106 14.37 -9.95 -49.28
CA LEU A 106 14.08 -10.80 -50.44
C LEU A 106 13.90 -10.01 -51.74
N PHE A 107 13.22 -8.86 -51.67
CA PHE A 107 12.84 -8.08 -52.85
C PHE A 107 13.90 -7.06 -53.25
N ILE A 108 14.62 -6.49 -52.28
CA ILE A 108 15.66 -5.49 -52.53
C ILE A 108 16.99 -6.25 -52.62
N ARG A 109 17.38 -6.60 -53.85
CA ARG A 109 18.62 -7.34 -54.13
C ARG A 109 19.86 -6.46 -54.25
N ASP A 110 19.69 -5.15 -54.17
CA ASP A 110 20.81 -4.23 -54.16
C ASP A 110 21.56 -4.37 -52.84
N PRO A 111 22.90 -4.29 -52.83
CA PRO A 111 23.72 -4.29 -51.63
C PRO A 111 23.56 -2.97 -50.87
N LEU A 112 22.31 -2.60 -50.56
CA LEU A 112 22.03 -1.59 -49.56
C LEU A 112 22.57 -2.12 -48.23
N PRO A 113 23.08 -1.21 -47.38
CA PRO A 113 23.53 -1.62 -46.06
C PRO A 113 22.32 -2.18 -45.31
N LEU A 114 22.46 -3.41 -44.79
CA LEU A 114 21.51 -4.14 -43.94
C LEU A 114 20.88 -3.28 -42.81
N LEU A 115 21.53 -2.17 -42.49
CA LEU A 115 21.03 -1.13 -41.59
C LEU A 115 19.69 -0.52 -42.05
N ASP A 116 19.52 -0.23 -43.34
CA ASP A 116 18.32 0.47 -43.85
C ASP A 116 17.07 -0.42 -43.70
N GLU A 117 17.21 -1.72 -43.93
CA GLU A 117 16.13 -2.70 -43.76
C GLU A 117 15.71 -2.84 -42.29
N ILE A 118 16.68 -2.90 -41.38
CA ILE A 118 16.43 -2.95 -39.93
C ILE A 118 15.72 -1.67 -39.47
N LEU A 119 16.16 -0.51 -39.96
CA LEU A 119 15.56 0.77 -39.58
C LEU A 119 14.12 0.88 -40.08
N ILE A 120 13.84 0.51 -41.33
CA ILE A 120 12.49 0.57 -41.90
C ILE A 120 11.56 -0.43 -41.19
N SER A 121 11.97 -1.69 -41.09
CA SER A 121 11.15 -2.73 -40.45
C SER A 121 10.95 -2.46 -38.95
N GLY A 122 11.97 -1.97 -38.25
CA GLY A 122 11.91 -1.53 -36.86
C GLY A 122 10.96 -0.36 -36.67
N GLY A 123 11.05 0.67 -37.52
CA GLY A 123 10.15 1.82 -37.51
C GLY A 123 8.69 1.41 -37.69
N VAL A 124 8.40 0.56 -38.67
CA VAL A 124 7.04 0.04 -38.92
C VAL A 124 6.53 -0.74 -37.71
N SER A 125 7.34 -1.63 -37.14
CA SER A 125 6.98 -2.43 -35.96
C SER A 125 6.65 -1.55 -34.75
N ILE A 126 7.46 -0.53 -34.47
CA ILE A 126 7.25 0.43 -33.39
C ILE A 126 5.91 1.17 -33.59
N VAL A 127 5.65 1.66 -34.81
CA VAL A 127 4.40 2.35 -35.15
C VAL A 127 3.19 1.44 -34.91
N VAL A 128 3.28 0.18 -35.32
CA VAL A 128 2.19 -0.78 -35.08
C VAL A 128 2.01 -1.07 -33.60
N PHE A 129 3.08 -1.26 -32.84
CA PHE A 129 3.01 -1.46 -31.39
C PHE A 129 2.27 -0.31 -30.68
N PHE A 130 2.61 0.94 -31.01
CA PHE A 130 1.92 2.12 -30.44
C PHE A 130 0.48 2.26 -30.91
N THR A 131 0.18 1.89 -32.15
CA THR A 131 -1.19 1.91 -32.69
C THR A 131 -2.08 0.89 -31.98
N LEU A 132 -1.56 -0.32 -31.75
CA LEU A 132 -2.24 -1.35 -30.96
C LEU A 132 -2.43 -0.90 -29.50
N LYS A 133 -1.42 -0.23 -28.92
CA LYS A 133 -1.52 0.31 -27.55
C LYS A 133 -2.69 1.28 -27.40
N ARG A 134 -2.89 2.19 -28.35
CA ARG A 134 -4.00 3.17 -28.32
C ARG A 134 -5.36 2.49 -28.46
N ARG A 135 -5.48 1.45 -29.28
CA ARG A 135 -6.75 0.76 -29.53
C ARG A 135 -7.21 -0.12 -28.35
N SER A 136 -6.29 -0.65 -27.56
CA SER A 136 -6.59 -1.54 -26.43
C SER A 136 -6.98 -0.84 -25.13
N GLY A 137 -7.08 0.51 -25.09
CA GLY A 137 -7.32 1.25 -23.86
C GLY A 137 -8.70 1.03 -23.20
N VAL A 138 -9.65 0.39 -23.88
CA VAL A 138 -11.00 0.12 -23.37
C VAL A 138 -11.31 -1.37 -23.54
N THR A 139 -10.70 -2.21 -22.71
CA THR A 139 -11.11 -3.61 -22.64
C THR A 139 -12.34 -3.73 -21.77
N LYS A 140 -13.30 -4.57 -22.18
CA LYS A 140 -14.49 -4.89 -21.37
C LYS A 140 -14.09 -5.38 -19.97
N GLU A 141 -13.05 -6.21 -19.90
CA GLU A 141 -12.48 -6.71 -18.65
C GLU A 141 -12.03 -5.59 -17.69
N GLY A 142 -11.39 -4.54 -18.19
CA GLY A 142 -10.95 -3.41 -17.36
C GLY A 142 -12.13 -2.65 -16.78
N VAL A 143 -13.18 -2.44 -17.58
CA VAL A 143 -14.41 -1.77 -17.14
C VAL A 143 -15.16 -2.60 -16.10
N ASP A 144 -15.32 -3.90 -16.34
CA ASP A 144 -16.01 -4.80 -15.41
C ASP A 144 -15.28 -4.86 -14.06
N ARG A 145 -13.94 -4.96 -14.06
CA ARG A 145 -13.13 -4.93 -12.83
C ARG A 145 -13.25 -3.61 -12.07
N LYS A 146 -13.27 -2.47 -12.76
CA LYS A 146 -13.46 -1.14 -12.15
C LYS A 146 -14.83 -1.04 -11.48
N LEU A 147 -15.87 -1.57 -12.11
CA LEU A 147 -17.22 -1.60 -11.56
C LEU A 147 -17.29 -2.43 -10.27
N ILE A 148 -16.72 -3.63 -10.27
CA ILE A 148 -16.68 -4.52 -9.10
C ILE A 148 -15.93 -3.85 -7.95
N CYS A 149 -14.74 -3.29 -8.21
CA CYS A 149 -13.98 -2.59 -7.18
C CYS A 149 -14.74 -1.40 -6.60
N LYS A 150 -15.45 -0.65 -7.46
CA LYS A 150 -16.29 0.46 -7.02
C LYS A 150 -17.39 -0.01 -6.08
N GLU A 151 -18.11 -1.06 -6.43
CA GLU A 151 -19.17 -1.65 -5.61
C GLU A 151 -18.64 -2.08 -4.24
N ILE A 152 -17.47 -2.74 -4.20
CA ILE A 152 -16.82 -3.15 -2.96
C ILE A 152 -16.46 -1.93 -2.10
N ILE A 153 -15.86 -0.88 -2.67
CA ILE A 153 -15.52 0.35 -1.94
C ILE A 153 -16.78 1.05 -1.42
N ASP A 154 -17.83 1.12 -2.22
CA ASP A 154 -19.10 1.77 -1.86
C ASP A 154 -19.82 1.01 -0.74
N SER A 155 -19.65 -0.32 -0.70
CA SER A 155 -20.19 -1.21 0.34
C SER A 155 -19.46 -1.12 1.69
N VAL A 156 -18.33 -0.41 1.77
CA VAL A 156 -17.57 -0.29 3.03
C VAL A 156 -18.40 0.50 4.05
N HIS A 157 -18.77 -0.18 5.12
CA HIS A 157 -19.37 0.42 6.31
C HIS A 157 -18.31 0.62 7.39
N PHE A 158 -18.35 1.80 8.02
CA PHE A 158 -17.48 2.15 9.13
C PHE A 158 -18.18 1.84 10.45
N THR A 159 -17.52 1.10 11.32
CA THR A 159 -18.01 0.73 12.65
C THR A 159 -17.06 1.28 13.72
N ARG A 160 -17.61 1.72 14.85
CA ARG A 160 -16.80 2.21 15.97
C ARG A 160 -16.01 1.05 16.58
N ASP A 161 -14.74 1.30 16.87
CA ASP A 161 -13.84 0.36 17.52
C ASP A 161 -13.15 1.04 18.71
N GLU A 162 -13.25 0.41 19.89
CA GLU A 162 -12.68 0.94 21.13
C GLU A 162 -11.15 1.00 21.07
N GLY A 163 -10.50 0.04 20.39
CA GLY A 163 -9.05 0.02 20.22
C GLY A 163 -8.58 1.21 19.40
N ILE A 164 -9.27 1.53 18.32
CA ILE A 164 -8.98 2.72 17.51
C ILE A 164 -9.21 4.01 18.30
N GLU A 165 -10.25 4.08 19.12
CA GLU A 165 -10.52 5.26 19.97
C GLU A 165 -9.43 5.48 21.04
N ILE A 166 -8.94 4.41 21.66
CA ILE A 166 -7.81 4.48 22.59
C ILE A 166 -6.59 5.01 21.86
N ILE A 167 -6.28 4.48 20.67
CA ILE A 167 -5.16 4.94 19.86
C ILE A 167 -5.30 6.42 19.49
N GLU A 168 -6.47 6.87 19.06
CA GLU A 168 -6.71 8.29 18.76
C GLU A 168 -6.53 9.16 20.01
N THR A 169 -6.96 8.69 21.18
CA THR A 169 -6.84 9.43 22.44
C THR A 169 -5.37 9.55 22.86
N VAL A 170 -4.63 8.44 22.81
CA VAL A 170 -3.18 8.39 23.05
C VAL A 170 -2.48 9.33 22.08
N TRP A 171 -2.83 9.27 20.80
CA TRP A 171 -2.28 10.12 19.74
C TRP A 171 -2.53 11.62 20.01
N HIS A 172 -3.77 12.00 20.31
CA HIS A 172 -4.14 13.38 20.63
C HIS A 172 -3.34 13.89 21.81
N ARG A 173 -3.23 13.07 22.85
CA ARG A 173 -2.52 13.43 24.07
C ARG A 173 -1.02 13.62 23.81
N ILE A 174 -0.38 12.73 23.06
CA ILE A 174 1.05 12.86 22.72
C ILE A 174 1.29 14.10 21.89
N VAL A 175 0.47 14.39 20.90
CA VAL A 175 0.65 15.58 20.07
C VAL A 175 0.51 16.88 20.89
N HIS A 176 -0.37 16.90 21.89
CA HIS A 176 -0.56 18.07 22.74
C HIS A 176 0.46 18.19 23.88
N GLU A 177 0.87 17.08 24.50
CA GLU A 177 1.70 17.07 25.71
C GLU A 177 3.19 16.80 25.43
N ALA A 178 3.56 16.09 24.35
CA ALA A 178 4.95 15.74 24.05
C ALA A 178 5.93 16.93 23.92
N PRO A 179 5.53 18.14 23.47
CA PRO A 179 6.47 19.27 23.45
C PRO A 179 6.98 19.68 24.84
N ALA A 180 6.33 19.23 25.92
CA ALA A 180 6.62 19.63 27.29
C ALA A 180 7.08 18.48 28.22
N ILE A 181 6.93 17.22 27.79
CA ILE A 181 7.24 16.04 28.61
C ILE A 181 8.70 15.61 28.40
N ASP A 182 9.42 15.36 29.50
CA ASP A 182 10.77 14.79 29.44
C ASP A 182 10.72 13.34 28.93
N HIS A 183 11.76 12.90 28.24
CA HIS A 183 11.80 11.61 27.56
C HIS A 183 11.52 10.43 28.51
N ASP A 184 12.04 10.47 29.74
CA ASP A 184 11.87 9.41 30.73
C ASP A 184 10.42 9.36 31.26
N GLU A 185 9.77 10.51 31.35
CA GLU A 185 8.36 10.63 31.74
C GLU A 185 7.43 10.14 30.62
N LEU A 186 7.77 10.41 29.35
CA LEU A 186 7.05 9.90 28.18
C LEU A 186 7.09 8.37 28.10
N GLU A 187 8.23 7.74 28.41
CA GLU A 187 8.35 6.27 28.42
C GLU A 187 7.51 5.64 29.53
N ALA A 188 7.62 6.13 30.77
CA ALA A 188 6.82 5.66 31.90
C ALA A 188 5.32 5.81 31.61
N TRP A 189 4.95 6.92 30.98
CA TRP A 189 3.58 7.21 30.60
C TRP A 189 3.07 6.30 29.48
N LEU A 190 3.86 6.03 28.44
CA LEU A 190 3.48 5.09 27.37
C LEU A 190 3.27 3.66 27.90
N LEU A 191 4.03 3.25 28.91
CA LEU A 191 3.87 1.95 29.56
C LEU A 191 2.54 1.85 30.33
N ASP A 192 2.06 2.97 30.89
CA ASP A 192 0.80 3.05 31.64
C ASP A 192 -0.41 3.21 30.72
N LEU A 193 -0.25 3.89 29.58
CA LEU A 193 -1.34 4.24 28.67
C LEU A 193 -1.76 3.16 27.68
N VAL A 194 -1.08 2.00 27.62
CA VAL A 194 -1.43 0.91 26.71
C VAL A 194 -2.33 -0.10 27.45
N PRO A 195 -3.65 0.11 27.50
CA PRO A 195 -4.55 -0.92 28.00
C PRO A 195 -4.50 -2.16 27.08
N VAL A 196 -4.65 -3.34 27.67
CA VAL A 196 -4.51 -4.67 27.04
C VAL A 196 -5.67 -5.00 26.06
N ALA A 197 -6.48 -4.05 25.62
CA ALA A 197 -7.77 -4.30 24.94
C ALA A 197 -7.60 -4.73 23.46
N PRO A 198 -7.79 -6.01 23.06
CA PRO A 198 -7.30 -6.62 21.79
C PRO A 198 -7.45 -5.75 20.54
N LEU A 199 -6.43 -5.72 19.67
CA LEU A 199 -6.59 -5.03 18.39
C LEU A 199 -7.45 -5.89 17.45
N PRO A 200 -8.32 -5.27 16.64
CA PRO A 200 -9.22 -5.98 15.75
C PRO A 200 -8.58 -6.42 14.41
N VAL A 201 -7.25 -6.30 14.25
CA VAL A 201 -6.56 -6.55 12.97
C VAL A 201 -5.48 -7.63 13.12
N GLU A 202 -5.36 -8.49 12.11
CA GLU A 202 -4.37 -9.56 12.06
C GLU A 202 -2.93 -9.01 11.92
N PRO A 203 -1.91 -9.65 12.52
CA PRO A 203 -0.50 -9.26 12.44
C PRO A 203 0.00 -8.93 11.01
N GLU A 204 -0.34 -9.77 10.04
CA GLU A 204 0.10 -9.63 8.64
C GLU A 204 -0.43 -8.33 7.99
N MET A 205 -1.66 -7.95 8.33
CA MET A 205 -2.31 -6.76 7.81
C MET A 205 -1.63 -5.48 8.27
N TYR A 206 -1.06 -5.45 9.49
CA TYR A 206 -0.29 -4.29 9.94
C TYR A 206 0.96 -4.09 9.12
N HIS A 207 1.70 -5.16 8.82
CA HIS A 207 2.92 -5.06 8.01
C HIS A 207 2.64 -4.42 6.65
N LEU A 208 1.50 -4.77 6.05
CA LEU A 208 1.06 -4.20 4.77
C LEU A 208 0.73 -2.71 4.89
N MET A 209 -0.02 -2.31 5.92
CA MET A 209 -0.38 -0.91 6.16
C MET A 209 0.85 -0.04 6.47
N VAL A 210 1.79 -0.55 7.26
CA VAL A 210 3.06 0.12 7.58
C VAL A 210 3.91 0.28 6.31
N ARG A 211 4.08 -0.79 5.53
CA ARG A 211 4.86 -0.76 4.28
C ARG A 211 4.28 0.23 3.26
N ARG A 212 2.96 0.32 3.16
CA ARG A 212 2.31 1.28 2.25
C ARG A 212 2.54 2.72 2.71
N THR A 213 2.38 2.97 4.01
CA THR A 213 2.58 4.31 4.55
C THR A 213 4.03 4.78 4.44
N LYS A 214 4.99 3.85 4.55
CA LYS A 214 6.42 4.09 4.25
C LYS A 214 6.63 4.66 2.83
N ASN A 215 5.98 4.08 1.82
CA ASN A 215 6.08 4.54 0.44
C ASN A 215 5.50 5.95 0.24
N GLN A 216 4.57 6.38 1.10
CA GLN A 216 3.99 7.73 1.06
C GLN A 216 4.85 8.77 1.80
N ILE A 217 5.60 8.38 2.83
CA ILE A 217 6.29 9.33 3.74
C ILE A 217 7.68 9.78 3.21
N GLY A 218 8.30 9.07 2.28
CA GLY A 218 9.44 9.60 1.49
C GLY A 218 10.71 10.03 2.26
N SER A 219 10.81 9.84 3.58
CA SER A 219 11.89 10.40 4.40
C SER A 219 12.91 9.35 4.86
N ARG A 220 14.18 9.78 5.01
CA ARG A 220 15.27 8.99 5.65
C ARG A 220 14.91 8.53 7.05
N LEU A 221 14.08 9.29 7.76
CA LEU A 221 13.55 8.96 9.07
C LEU A 221 12.74 7.66 9.08
N SER A 222 12.01 7.38 7.99
CA SER A 222 11.24 6.13 7.86
C SER A 222 12.13 4.88 7.79
N ARG A 223 13.41 4.98 7.37
CA ARG A 223 14.36 3.85 7.39
C ARG A 223 14.88 3.53 8.79
N ASP A 224 15.18 4.56 9.59
CA ASP A 224 15.67 4.36 10.96
C ASP A 224 14.54 3.89 11.89
N LEU A 225 13.32 4.40 11.65
CA LEU A 225 12.11 3.87 12.25
C LEU A 225 11.86 2.43 11.81
N GLU A 226 12.02 2.09 10.53
CA GLU A 226 11.90 0.73 9.98
C GLU A 226 12.82 -0.27 10.66
N VAL A 227 14.12 0.01 10.82
CA VAL A 227 15.05 -0.92 11.50
C VAL A 227 14.59 -1.18 12.93
N THR A 228 14.17 -0.14 13.64
CA THR A 228 13.78 -0.24 15.05
C THR A 228 12.42 -0.94 15.21
N ILE A 229 11.47 -0.66 14.32
CA ILE A 229 10.15 -1.32 14.21
C ILE A 229 10.29 -2.80 13.83
N PHE A 230 11.10 -3.14 12.82
CA PHE A 230 11.35 -4.52 12.43
C PHE A 230 12.06 -5.33 13.51
N GLN A 231 13.00 -4.70 14.21
CA GLN A 231 13.69 -5.31 15.34
C GLN A 231 12.75 -5.56 16.53
N LEU A 232 11.79 -4.66 16.78
CA LEU A 232 10.70 -4.86 17.76
C LEU A 232 9.72 -5.97 17.34
N LEU A 233 9.36 -6.03 16.06
CA LEU A 233 8.48 -7.05 15.47
C LEU A 233 9.05 -8.46 15.54
N ARG A 234 10.37 -8.61 15.40
CA ARG A 234 11.05 -9.90 15.43
C ARG A 234 11.29 -10.45 16.84
N GLY A 235 10.87 -9.73 17.87
CA GLY A 235 11.21 -10.02 19.28
C GLY A 235 12.71 -9.85 19.60
N GLU A 236 13.53 -9.41 18.65
CA GLU A 236 14.99 -9.30 18.78
C GLU A 236 15.42 -8.06 19.59
N LEU A 237 14.54 -7.06 19.76
CA LEU A 237 14.79 -5.84 20.55
C LEU A 237 13.90 -5.76 21.79
N LEU A 238 14.24 -6.54 22.82
CA LEU A 238 13.61 -6.48 24.14
C LEU A 238 14.25 -5.45 25.09
N GLU A 239 15.38 -4.84 24.73
CA GLU A 239 16.07 -3.91 25.63
C GLU A 239 15.48 -2.50 25.62
N ALA A 240 15.35 -1.89 26.80
CA ALA A 240 14.89 -0.51 27.02
C ALA A 240 15.64 0.52 26.14
N ARG A 241 16.92 0.29 25.84
CA ARG A 241 17.73 1.14 24.94
C ARG A 241 17.13 1.32 23.54
N SER A 242 16.44 0.31 23.05
CA SER A 242 15.81 0.28 21.74
C SER A 242 14.54 1.10 21.68
N ARG A 243 13.79 1.10 22.79
CA ARG A 243 12.60 1.92 23.01
C ARG A 243 12.98 3.40 23.09
N VAL A 244 14.06 3.69 23.83
CA VAL A 244 14.68 5.02 23.90
C VAL A 244 15.20 5.49 22.54
N LYS A 245 15.78 4.59 21.72
CA LYS A 245 16.23 4.93 20.37
C LYS A 245 15.05 5.27 19.44
N LEU A 246 13.95 4.53 19.52
CA LEU A 246 12.73 4.80 18.76
C LEU A 246 12.09 6.12 19.17
N LEU A 247 12.01 6.38 20.48
CA LEU A 247 11.52 7.64 21.05
C LEU A 247 12.42 8.84 20.69
N ARG A 248 13.75 8.68 20.65
CA ARG A 248 14.66 9.71 20.13
C ARG A 248 14.48 9.98 18.66
N LEU A 249 14.30 8.96 17.82
CA LEU A 249 13.99 9.15 16.39
C LEU A 249 12.65 9.89 16.20
N LEU A 250 11.69 9.59 17.07
CA LEU A 250 10.37 10.21 17.20
C LEU A 250 10.33 11.60 17.84
N THR A 251 11.44 12.14 18.34
CA THR A 251 11.46 13.48 18.98
C THR A 251 12.52 14.39 18.36
N SER A 252 13.59 13.83 17.79
CA SER A 252 14.67 14.57 17.13
C SER A 252 14.37 14.98 15.70
N SER A 253 13.36 14.38 15.07
CA SER A 253 13.00 14.72 13.70
C SER A 253 12.13 15.98 13.68
N GLY A 254 12.66 17.18 13.50
CA GLY A 254 11.84 18.39 13.30
C GLY A 254 10.90 18.38 12.07
N GLY A 255 10.48 17.21 11.59
CA GLY A 255 9.55 16.95 10.51
C GLY A 255 8.10 17.25 10.85
N SER A 256 7.30 17.30 9.79
CA SER A 256 5.87 17.59 9.81
C SER A 256 5.11 16.62 10.72
N TYR A 257 4.11 17.12 11.45
CA TYR A 257 3.22 16.37 12.35
C TYR A 257 2.72 15.02 11.79
N GLY A 258 2.64 14.88 10.47
CA GLY A 258 2.22 13.65 9.80
C GLY A 258 3.17 12.45 9.91
N ASP A 259 4.46 12.67 10.19
CA ASP A 259 5.48 11.61 10.27
C ASP A 259 5.49 10.93 11.66
N TYR A 260 5.21 11.70 12.71
CA TYR A 260 5.13 11.21 14.09
C TYR A 260 3.93 10.30 14.34
N THR A 261 2.81 10.55 13.66
CA THR A 261 1.58 9.75 13.77
C THR A 261 1.83 8.30 13.49
N MET A 262 2.62 8.03 12.45
CA MET A 262 2.81 6.68 11.95
C MET A 262 3.83 5.90 12.72
N ALA A 263 4.89 6.56 13.14
CA ALA A 263 5.93 5.95 13.95
C ALA A 263 5.43 5.59 15.35
N LEU A 264 4.58 6.44 15.93
CA LEU A 264 3.94 6.17 17.21
C LEU A 264 2.81 5.14 17.11
N TYR A 265 1.98 5.23 16.06
CA TYR A 265 0.97 4.20 15.76
C TYR A 265 1.64 2.85 15.62
N THR A 266 2.72 2.76 14.83
CA THR A 266 3.48 1.52 14.68
C THR A 266 4.08 1.09 16.02
N ALA A 267 4.76 1.97 16.78
CA ALA A 267 5.31 1.63 18.08
C ALA A 267 4.25 1.08 19.07
N LEU A 268 3.08 1.71 19.17
CA LEU A 268 1.97 1.28 20.05
C LEU A 268 1.39 -0.08 19.62
N LEU A 269 1.24 -0.30 18.31
CA LEU A 269 0.76 -1.58 17.77
C LEU A 269 1.76 -2.73 18.00
N LEU A 270 3.06 -2.45 17.87
CA LEU A 270 4.13 -3.43 18.04
C LEU A 270 4.39 -3.81 19.49
N PHE A 271 4.28 -2.83 20.39
CA PHE A 271 4.43 -3.06 21.82
C PHE A 271 3.44 -4.11 22.33
N ARG A 272 2.28 -4.18 21.68
CA ARG A 272 1.17 -5.06 22.03
C ARG A 272 1.27 -6.46 21.42
N SER A 273 1.68 -6.60 20.16
CA SER A 273 1.88 -7.92 19.51
C SER A 273 2.75 -8.85 20.37
N ASN A 274 3.84 -8.30 20.93
CA ASN A 274 4.76 -9.02 21.82
C ASN A 274 4.15 -9.40 23.19
N ILE A 275 3.17 -8.65 23.70
CA ILE A 275 2.51 -8.97 24.98
C ILE A 275 1.52 -10.14 24.80
N SER A 276 0.88 -10.24 23.62
CA SER A 276 -0.08 -11.31 23.31
C SER A 276 0.61 -12.67 23.16
N GLU A 277 1.73 -12.75 22.43
CA GLU A 277 2.50 -14.00 22.26
C GLU A 277 3.05 -14.54 23.59
N LYS A 278 3.45 -13.66 24.53
CA LYS A 278 3.94 -14.09 25.85
C LYS A 278 2.85 -14.69 26.73
N LYS A 279 1.60 -14.24 26.62
CA LYS A 279 0.48 -14.79 27.40
C LYS A 279 -0.02 -16.14 26.89
N GLU A 280 0.32 -16.52 25.65
CA GLU A 280 0.00 -17.87 25.12
C GLU A 280 1.10 -18.89 25.43
N LEU A 281 2.28 -18.44 25.86
CA LEU A 281 3.42 -19.28 26.24
C LEU A 281 3.54 -19.54 27.75
N GLU A 282 2.73 -18.85 28.57
CA GLU A 282 2.61 -19.02 30.04
C GLU A 282 1.32 -19.76 30.41
#